data_AF-A0A1U7Z1N9-F1
#
_entry.id   AF-A0A1U7Z1N9-F1
#
_cell.length_a   1.000
_cell.length_b   1.000
_cell.length_c   1.000
_cell.angle_alpha   90.00
_cell.angle_beta   90.00
_cell.angle_gamma   90.00
#
_symmetry.space_group_name_H-M   'P 1'
#
loop_
_entity.id
_entity.type
_entity.pdbx_description
1 polymer ?
#
loop_
_entity_poly.entity_id
_entity_poly.type
_entity_poly.pdbx_seq_one_letter_code
_entity_poly.pdbx_strand_id
1 'polypeptide(L)'
;MGSINFNPFNNNWFNKPSTPFQPINLLTHFNSLKPQQHSPPFAAISNPFSRKHKKTAPEQPGHYRRMLDQFYWECETRPDLRHAPEVEKILNEDPIFEKKENPTEEEIEENDKWWAEFKESPVVQFLAQAEEIADKLNELELKENSAPFRSEDKKLWQAVPNVIGLDGRPIPRKAIKTKKESNDKFWDFARQFYFGLWGFRQRPYPPGKPIDAAQAIGYKKLEKRYYDFIMRSGGWFYKDRLGRSRGPMELIQLKTAWGAGIIDKHTFIWGEDMDEWAPIGMVYGLEKAIATWEVRLGAAATAFLHKLQKGIPPWVPLKGHEPKTYKQMQEEAYESKRRDLAVLEANDGVWPGVRTPSHALFLWASGSELTSILEADHMPNKYIPKDLRKELEKVIPGLRPWEVLSVEQAMDQITYGGEWYREPLGTYTTGPPYIADWNKDVMRLFEIFHDLSVQVYNKMERTVPGFRKVMENVEIDSAARETKREQKRAAQKRAEEEIALFGRVRSDDE
;
A
#
# COMPACT_ATOMS: atom_id res chain seq x y z
N MET A 1 50.78 12.00 47.09
CA MET A 1 50.01 10.74 47.03
C MET A 1 48.75 11.03 46.23
N GLY A 2 48.44 10.45 45.08
CA GLY A 2 49.20 9.69 44.11
C GLY A 2 48.56 10.03 42.75
N SER A 3 49.41 10.19 41.75
CA SER A 3 49.08 10.30 40.33
C SER A 3 48.22 9.13 39.84
N ILE A 4 47.27 9.39 38.94
CA ILE A 4 47.20 8.75 37.61
C ILE A 4 46.42 9.69 36.69
N ASN A 5 47.09 10.11 35.62
CA ASN A 5 46.57 10.82 34.47
C ASN A 5 46.57 9.81 33.31
N PHE A 6 45.47 9.66 32.57
CA PHE A 6 45.49 9.01 31.26
C PHE A 6 44.43 9.63 30.33
N ASN A 7 44.88 10.55 29.49
CA ASN A 7 44.36 10.68 28.12
C ASN A 7 44.40 9.29 27.44
N PRO A 8 43.36 8.93 26.67
CA PRO A 8 43.63 8.74 25.24
C PRO A 8 42.40 9.03 24.36
N PHE A 9 42.17 10.29 24.00
CA PHE A 9 41.40 10.66 22.80
C PHE A 9 42.35 11.22 21.76
N ASN A 10 43.15 10.34 21.20
CA ASN A 10 43.80 10.57 19.91
C ASN A 10 44.07 9.18 19.32
N ASN A 11 43.13 8.67 18.51
CA ASN A 11 43.37 7.71 17.43
C ASN A 11 42.04 7.31 16.74
N ASN A 12 41.99 7.60 15.45
CA ASN A 12 41.12 7.14 14.38
C ASN A 12 40.12 6.01 14.68
N TRP A 13 38.86 6.29 14.37
CA TRP A 13 37.63 5.52 14.59
C TRP A 13 37.52 4.17 13.84
N PHE A 14 38.59 3.70 13.19
CA PHE A 14 38.61 2.43 12.46
C PHE A 14 39.96 1.71 12.60
N ASN A 15 40.18 1.02 13.72
CA ASN A 15 41.19 -0.03 13.78
C ASN A 15 40.52 -1.40 13.82
N LYS A 16 40.94 -2.28 12.90
CA LYS A 16 40.56 -3.70 12.85
C LYS A 16 40.98 -4.40 14.17
N PRO A 17 40.19 -5.35 14.70
CA PRO A 17 40.63 -6.17 15.82
C PRO A 17 41.88 -6.98 15.45
N SER A 18 42.86 -7.04 16.34
CA SER A 18 44.19 -7.64 16.13
C SER A 18 44.24 -9.16 16.27
N THR A 19 43.10 -9.87 16.21
CA THR A 19 43.09 -11.33 16.16
C THR A 19 42.00 -11.83 15.20
N PRO A 20 42.36 -12.47 14.06
CA PRO A 20 41.36 -13.12 13.24
C PRO A 20 40.94 -14.42 13.93
N PHE A 21 39.69 -14.48 14.41
CA PHE A 21 39.03 -15.76 14.59
C PHE A 21 39.04 -16.46 13.23
N GLN A 22 39.65 -17.65 13.15
CA GLN A 22 39.61 -18.44 11.92
C GLN A 22 38.17 -18.94 11.70
N PRO A 23 37.46 -18.47 10.66
CA PRO A 23 36.19 -19.08 10.31
C PRO A 23 36.47 -20.51 9.81
N ILE A 24 35.70 -21.46 10.31
CA ILE A 24 35.70 -22.85 9.82
C ILE A 24 35.44 -22.78 8.32
N ASN A 25 36.41 -23.26 7.54
CA ASN A 25 36.48 -23.11 6.10
C ASN A 25 35.49 -24.10 5.43
N LEU A 26 34.20 -23.75 5.39
CA LEU A 26 33.15 -24.57 4.76
C LEU A 26 33.19 -24.53 3.21
N LEU A 27 34.09 -23.74 2.62
CA LEU A 27 34.27 -23.62 1.17
C LEU A 27 34.92 -24.85 0.51
N THR A 28 35.54 -25.75 1.26
CA THR A 28 36.11 -27.00 0.72
C THR A 28 35.06 -28.08 0.45
N HIS A 29 33.85 -27.97 1.02
CA HIS A 29 32.80 -28.99 0.85
C HIS A 29 31.86 -28.74 -0.34
N PHE A 30 31.81 -27.53 -0.90
CA PHE A 30 30.91 -27.22 -2.03
C PHE A 30 31.48 -27.57 -3.41
N ASN A 31 32.76 -27.95 -3.51
CA ASN A 31 33.30 -28.54 -4.75
C ASN A 31 32.78 -29.97 -5.01
N SER A 32 32.08 -30.59 -4.05
CA SER A 32 31.51 -31.94 -4.16
C SER A 32 30.09 -31.98 -4.75
N LEU A 33 29.48 -30.84 -5.06
CA LEU A 33 28.10 -30.75 -5.57
C LEU A 33 28.04 -30.19 -7.01
N LYS A 34 29.06 -30.50 -7.82
CA LYS A 34 28.93 -30.40 -9.27
C LYS A 34 28.27 -31.68 -9.77
N PRO A 35 27.13 -31.64 -10.49
CA PRO A 35 26.67 -32.81 -11.20
C PRO A 35 27.70 -33.14 -12.28
N GLN A 36 28.45 -34.22 -12.09
CA GLN A 36 29.25 -34.82 -13.14
C GLN A 36 28.29 -35.33 -14.23
N GLN A 37 28.09 -34.55 -15.28
CA GLN A 37 27.59 -35.10 -16.54
C GLN A 37 28.72 -35.92 -17.17
N HIS A 38 28.85 -37.17 -16.74
CA HIS A 38 29.61 -38.19 -17.45
C HIS A 38 28.64 -39.16 -18.12
N SER A 39 28.19 -38.81 -19.32
CA SER A 39 27.86 -39.81 -20.34
C SER A 39 29.05 -39.87 -21.30
N PRO A 40 29.75 -41.01 -21.43
CA PRO A 40 30.75 -41.16 -22.47
C PRO A 40 30.02 -41.41 -23.80
N PRO A 41 30.44 -40.80 -24.93
CA PRO A 41 29.98 -41.24 -26.24
C PRO A 41 30.51 -42.66 -26.49
N PHE A 42 29.60 -43.54 -26.90
CA PHE A 42 29.90 -44.87 -27.39
C PHE A 42 30.78 -44.74 -28.64
N ALA A 43 31.95 -45.40 -28.62
CA ALA A 43 33.00 -45.44 -29.65
C ALA A 43 33.91 -44.20 -29.78
N ALA A 44 35.01 -44.19 -29.03
CA ALA A 44 36.23 -43.49 -29.41
C ALA A 44 37.45 -44.37 -29.12
N ILE A 45 38.05 -44.89 -30.19
CA ILE A 45 39.31 -45.63 -30.20
C ILE A 45 40.44 -44.67 -29.81
N SER A 46 41.20 -45.00 -28.78
CA SER A 46 42.32 -44.18 -28.31
C SER A 46 43.49 -44.24 -29.30
N ASN A 47 43.77 -43.12 -29.96
CA ASN A 47 44.96 -42.95 -30.81
C ASN A 47 46.11 -42.38 -29.96
N PRO A 48 47.33 -42.97 -29.93
CA PRO A 48 48.39 -42.59 -28.98
C PRO A 48 49.21 -41.37 -29.43
N PHE A 49 48.76 -40.63 -30.45
CA PHE A 49 49.46 -39.44 -30.95
C PHE A 49 48.54 -38.20 -30.96
N SER A 50 48.17 -37.73 -29.77
CA SER A 50 47.55 -36.41 -29.62
C SER A 50 48.58 -35.42 -29.08
N ARG A 51 48.95 -34.45 -29.93
CA ARG A 51 49.79 -33.29 -29.61
C ARG A 51 49.28 -32.62 -28.33
N LYS A 52 50.18 -32.38 -27.37
CA LYS A 52 49.89 -31.51 -26.21
C LYS A 52 49.40 -30.15 -26.71
N HIS A 53 48.13 -29.82 -26.43
CA HIS A 53 47.62 -28.47 -26.62
C HIS A 53 48.43 -27.49 -25.76
N LYS A 54 48.96 -26.43 -26.39
CA LYS A 54 49.53 -25.28 -25.67
C LYS A 54 48.46 -24.74 -24.73
N LYS A 55 48.79 -24.60 -23.45
CA LYS A 55 47.93 -23.92 -22.46
C LYS A 55 47.71 -22.48 -22.93
N THR A 56 46.54 -22.19 -23.47
CA THR A 56 46.08 -20.81 -23.70
C THR A 56 45.86 -20.16 -22.34
N ALA A 57 46.16 -18.85 -22.25
CA ALA A 57 45.93 -18.04 -21.06
C ALA A 57 44.47 -18.20 -20.57
N PRO A 58 44.20 -18.08 -19.25
CA PRO A 58 42.85 -18.27 -18.73
C PRO A 58 41.89 -17.35 -19.48
N GLU A 59 40.92 -17.94 -20.16
CA GLU A 59 39.90 -17.20 -20.89
C GLU A 59 39.23 -16.24 -19.91
N GLN A 60 39.22 -14.96 -20.27
CA GLN A 60 38.51 -13.97 -19.49
C GLN A 60 37.05 -14.44 -19.31
N PRO A 61 36.49 -14.38 -18.09
CA PRO A 61 35.14 -14.86 -17.85
C PRO A 61 34.17 -14.18 -18.81
N GLY A 62 33.25 -14.94 -19.40
CA GLY A 62 32.22 -14.42 -20.31
C GLY A 62 31.34 -13.37 -19.63
N HIS A 63 30.65 -12.54 -20.43
CA HIS A 63 29.85 -11.40 -19.96
C HIS A 63 28.89 -11.75 -18.80
N TYR A 64 28.07 -12.80 -18.95
CA TYR A 64 27.14 -13.23 -17.91
C TYR A 64 27.82 -13.74 -16.64
N ARG A 65 29.00 -14.37 -16.78
CA ARG A 65 29.76 -14.85 -15.63
C ARG A 65 30.33 -13.68 -14.82
N ARG A 66 30.81 -12.62 -15.49
CA ARG A 66 31.22 -11.38 -14.83
C ARG A 66 30.07 -10.69 -14.11
N MET A 67 28.88 -10.61 -14.74
CA MET A 67 27.70 -10.03 -14.08
C MET A 67 27.28 -10.82 -12.84
N LEU A 68 27.34 -12.15 -12.90
CA LEU A 68 27.01 -13.03 -11.78
C LEU A 68 28.06 -12.93 -10.65
N ASP A 69 29.35 -12.91 -10.99
CA ASP A 69 30.44 -12.69 -10.03
C ASP A 69 30.33 -11.31 -9.38
N GLN A 70 29.97 -10.28 -10.15
CA GLN A 70 29.68 -8.93 -9.65
C GLN A 70 28.46 -8.91 -8.74
N PHE A 71 27.38 -9.61 -9.07
CA PHE A 71 26.18 -9.73 -8.23
C PHE A 71 26.49 -10.38 -6.88
N TYR A 72 27.26 -11.49 -6.87
CA TYR A 72 27.67 -12.14 -5.63
C TYR A 72 28.64 -11.28 -4.81
N TRP A 73 29.54 -10.56 -5.48
CA TRP A 73 30.40 -9.60 -4.79
C TRP A 73 29.59 -8.47 -4.14
N GLU A 74 28.64 -7.87 -4.86
CA GLU A 74 27.69 -6.89 -4.30
C GLU A 74 26.79 -7.49 -3.21
N CYS A 75 26.58 -8.81 -3.21
CA CYS A 75 25.89 -9.51 -2.14
C CYS A 75 26.64 -9.42 -0.80
N GLU A 76 27.97 -9.53 -0.87
CA GLU A 76 28.88 -9.62 0.27
C GLU A 76 29.38 -8.25 0.76
N THR A 77 29.67 -7.31 -0.15
CA THR A 77 30.36 -6.04 0.19
C THR A 77 29.47 -4.80 0.18
N ARG A 78 28.25 -4.91 -0.38
CA ARG A 78 27.23 -3.84 -0.56
C ARG A 78 27.78 -2.40 -0.38
N PRO A 79 28.43 -1.82 -1.39
CA PRO A 79 28.79 -0.40 -1.35
C PRO A 79 27.51 0.46 -1.33
N ASP A 80 27.40 1.40 -0.39
CA ASP A 80 26.30 2.35 -0.37
C ASP A 80 26.62 3.55 -1.28
N LEU A 81 26.18 3.44 -2.54
CA LEU A 81 26.45 4.41 -3.60
C LEU A 81 25.86 5.79 -3.30
N ARG A 82 24.86 5.87 -2.40
CA ARG A 82 24.23 7.11 -1.97
C ARG A 82 25.16 8.06 -1.23
N HIS A 83 26.29 7.54 -0.74
CA HIS A 83 27.33 8.28 -0.02
C HIS A 83 28.65 8.33 -0.81
N ALA A 84 28.59 8.14 -2.13
CA ALA A 84 29.74 8.35 -3.00
C ALA A 84 30.10 9.85 -3.05
N PRO A 85 31.40 10.21 -3.20
CA PRO A 85 31.82 11.60 -3.25
C PRO A 85 31.20 12.38 -4.41
N GLU A 86 30.92 11.71 -5.54
CA GLU A 86 30.22 12.31 -6.70
C GLU A 86 28.78 12.70 -6.35
N VAL A 87 28.08 11.85 -5.59
CA VAL A 87 26.72 12.11 -5.12
C VAL A 87 26.71 13.25 -4.10
N GLU A 88 27.70 13.31 -3.21
CA GLU A 88 27.84 14.42 -2.27
C GLU A 88 28.13 15.75 -2.98
N LYS A 89 28.87 15.74 -4.10
CA LYS A 89 29.07 16.94 -4.93
C LYS A 89 27.74 17.41 -5.53
N ILE A 90 27.01 16.53 -6.22
CA ILE A 90 25.71 16.86 -6.83
C ILE A 90 24.71 17.40 -5.80
N LEU A 91 24.68 16.83 -4.60
CA LEU A 91 23.76 17.28 -3.54
C LEU A 91 24.12 18.64 -2.94
N ASN A 92 25.39 19.04 -3.00
CA ASN A 92 25.90 20.31 -2.50
C ASN A 92 25.97 21.40 -3.59
N GLU A 93 25.85 21.01 -4.85
CA GLU A 93 25.78 21.91 -5.99
C GLU A 93 24.36 22.53 -6.07
N ASP A 94 24.31 23.84 -6.31
CA ASP A 94 23.04 24.54 -6.45
C ASP A 94 22.59 24.39 -7.91
N PRO A 95 21.41 23.78 -8.19
CA PRO A 95 21.00 23.44 -9.55
C PRO A 95 20.70 24.67 -10.43
N ILE A 96 20.65 25.85 -9.83
CA ILE A 96 20.30 27.12 -10.50
C ILE A 96 21.56 27.95 -10.83
N PHE A 97 22.64 27.78 -10.07
CA PHE A 97 23.83 28.63 -10.18
C PHE A 97 25.07 27.80 -10.45
N GLU A 98 25.72 28.08 -11.57
CA GLU A 98 27.03 27.49 -11.90
C GLU A 98 28.10 28.08 -10.97
N LYS A 99 28.67 27.23 -10.09
CA LYS A 99 29.81 27.62 -9.25
C LYS A 99 31.08 27.56 -10.10
N LYS A 100 31.62 28.72 -10.48
CA LYS A 100 32.98 28.79 -11.04
C LYS A 100 34.00 28.53 -9.94
N GLU A 101 34.92 27.59 -10.14
CA GLU A 101 35.89 27.17 -9.10
C GLU A 101 36.96 28.23 -8.78
N ASN A 102 37.27 29.15 -9.70
CA ASN A 102 38.26 30.22 -9.52
C ASN A 102 37.82 31.53 -10.21
N PRO A 103 36.88 32.29 -9.64
CA PRO A 103 36.49 33.59 -10.19
C PRO A 103 37.61 34.63 -10.02
N THR A 104 37.82 35.48 -11.01
CA THR A 104 38.74 36.64 -10.91
C THR A 104 38.10 37.75 -10.07
N GLU A 105 38.91 38.61 -9.43
CA GLU A 105 38.40 39.71 -8.59
C GLU A 105 37.44 40.63 -9.36
N GLU A 106 37.72 40.88 -10.65
CA GLU A 106 36.84 41.67 -11.53
C GLU A 106 35.47 41.00 -11.76
N GLU A 107 35.42 39.68 -11.96
CA GLU A 107 34.15 38.95 -12.14
C GLU A 107 33.31 38.94 -10.85
N ILE A 108 33.96 38.92 -9.68
CA ILE A 108 33.27 39.00 -8.38
C ILE A 108 32.62 40.38 -8.23
N GLU A 109 33.37 41.46 -8.52
CA GLU A 109 32.85 42.81 -8.45
C GLU A 109 31.72 43.07 -9.45
N GLU A 110 31.81 42.52 -10.66
CA GLU A 110 30.75 42.61 -11.67
C GLU A 110 29.49 41.87 -11.23
N ASN A 111 29.64 40.68 -10.67
CA ASN A 111 28.52 39.90 -10.14
C ASN A 111 27.85 40.63 -8.97
N ASP A 112 28.64 41.20 -8.05
CA ASP A 112 28.13 41.97 -6.91
C ASP A 112 27.38 43.23 -7.36
N LYS A 113 27.91 43.96 -8.36
CA LYS A 113 27.23 45.11 -8.97
C LYS A 113 25.92 44.68 -9.63
N TRP A 114 25.94 43.58 -10.39
CA TRP A 114 24.75 43.02 -11.01
C TRP A 114 23.70 42.61 -9.98
N TRP A 115 24.10 41.98 -8.87
CA TRP A 115 23.21 41.62 -7.76
C TRP A 115 22.64 42.84 -7.06
N ALA A 116 23.42 43.91 -6.91
CA ALA A 116 22.94 45.18 -6.35
C ALA A 116 21.88 45.81 -7.27
N GLU A 117 22.18 45.95 -8.56
CA GLU A 117 21.23 46.46 -9.57
C GLU A 117 19.96 45.60 -9.67
N PHE A 118 20.12 44.28 -9.62
CA PHE A 118 19.01 43.33 -9.63
C PHE A 118 18.11 43.52 -8.39
N LYS A 119 18.68 43.67 -7.20
CA LYS A 119 17.91 43.91 -5.96
C LYS A 119 17.29 45.32 -5.91
N GLU A 120 17.92 46.30 -6.56
CA GLU A 120 17.39 47.67 -6.66
C GLU A 120 16.27 47.79 -7.69
N SER A 121 16.17 46.86 -8.64
CA SER A 121 15.10 46.82 -9.63
C SER A 121 13.72 46.85 -8.96
N PRO A 122 12.84 47.81 -9.31
CA PRO A 122 11.50 47.92 -8.74
C PRO A 122 10.65 46.64 -8.93
N VAL A 123 10.89 45.90 -10.02
CA VAL A 123 10.18 44.64 -10.31
C VAL A 123 10.60 43.56 -9.30
N VAL A 124 11.89 43.46 -8.99
CA VAL A 124 12.41 42.47 -8.04
C VAL A 124 11.96 42.82 -6.62
N GLN A 125 11.98 44.10 -6.24
CA GLN A 125 11.43 44.56 -4.97
C GLN A 125 9.93 44.24 -4.84
N PHE A 126 9.17 44.45 -5.91
CA PHE A 126 7.75 44.08 -5.95
C PHE A 126 7.55 42.57 -5.79
N LEU A 127 8.32 41.75 -6.50
CA LEU A 127 8.25 40.29 -6.36
C LEU A 127 8.64 39.83 -4.95
N ALA A 128 9.69 40.39 -4.37
CA ALA A 128 10.10 40.09 -3.00
C ALA A 128 9.01 40.46 -1.98
N GLN A 129 8.37 41.63 -2.13
CA GLN A 129 7.22 42.01 -1.31
C GLN A 129 6.01 41.09 -1.52
N ALA A 130 5.76 40.65 -2.76
CA ALA A 130 4.68 39.71 -3.05
C ALA A 130 4.93 38.36 -2.36
N GLU A 131 6.17 37.86 -2.34
CA GLU A 131 6.54 36.66 -1.60
C GLU A 131 6.37 36.84 -0.09
N GLU A 132 6.81 37.97 0.49
CA GLU A 132 6.57 38.25 1.91
C GLU A 132 5.07 38.30 2.27
N ILE A 133 4.25 38.88 1.39
CA ILE A 133 2.80 38.93 1.59
C ILE A 133 2.21 37.52 1.53
N ALA A 134 2.64 36.70 0.57
CA ALA A 134 2.20 35.32 0.46
C ALA A 134 2.62 34.48 1.68
N ASP A 135 3.83 34.68 2.23
CA ASP A 135 4.27 34.07 3.48
C ASP A 135 3.38 34.47 4.67
N LYS A 136 3.11 35.78 4.81
CA LYS A 136 2.21 36.30 5.86
C LYS A 136 0.80 35.73 5.74
N LEU A 137 0.26 35.63 4.52
CA LEU A 137 -1.05 35.03 4.27
C LEU A 137 -1.06 33.55 4.66
N ASN A 138 -0.03 32.80 4.27
CA ASN A 138 0.09 31.38 4.62
C ASN A 138 0.21 31.18 6.15
N GLU A 139 0.99 32.01 6.84
CA GLU A 139 1.07 31.98 8.29
C GLU A 139 -0.28 32.26 8.97
N LEU A 140 -1.05 33.22 8.45
CA LEU A 140 -2.39 33.51 8.94
C LEU A 140 -3.32 32.31 8.74
N GLU A 141 -3.31 31.67 7.56
CA GLU A 141 -4.07 30.46 7.30
C GLU A 141 -3.66 29.30 8.23
N LEU A 142 -2.38 29.13 8.49
CA LEU A 142 -1.87 28.12 9.42
C LEU A 142 -2.35 28.38 10.86
N LYS A 143 -2.27 29.63 11.31
CA LYS A 143 -2.75 30.06 12.64
C LYS A 143 -4.24 29.80 12.78
N GLU A 144 -5.02 30.16 11.77
CA GLU A 144 -6.46 29.93 11.72
C GLU A 144 -6.86 28.45 11.78
N ASN A 145 -6.05 27.56 11.19
CA ASN A 145 -6.32 26.13 11.13
C ASN A 145 -5.56 25.33 12.20
N SER A 146 -4.89 25.99 13.14
CA SER A 146 -4.06 25.34 14.17
C SER A 146 -4.85 24.51 15.17
N ALA A 147 -6.15 24.80 15.35
CA ALA A 147 -7.02 24.13 16.30
C ALA A 147 -8.32 23.64 15.64
N PRO A 148 -8.60 22.32 15.67
CA PRO A 148 -9.88 21.80 15.22
C PRO A 148 -10.98 22.09 16.24
N PHE A 149 -12.24 21.97 15.80
CA PHE A 149 -13.44 22.11 16.62
C PHE A 149 -13.40 21.24 17.89
N ARG A 150 -12.86 20.01 17.77
CA ARG A 150 -12.77 19.06 18.87
C ARG A 150 -11.47 19.26 19.63
N SER A 151 -11.58 19.64 20.90
CA SER A 151 -10.43 19.84 21.79
C SER A 151 -9.57 18.58 21.97
N GLU A 152 -10.19 17.39 21.94
CA GLU A 152 -9.48 16.10 22.09
C GLU A 152 -8.46 15.86 20.98
N ASP A 153 -8.76 16.31 19.76
CA ASP A 153 -7.93 16.07 18.58
C ASP A 153 -6.83 17.15 18.42
N LYS A 154 -6.88 18.23 19.20
CA LYS A 154 -5.97 19.39 19.08
C LYS A 154 -4.49 19.00 19.20
N LYS A 155 -4.15 18.16 20.17
CA LYS A 155 -2.76 17.73 20.40
C LYS A 155 -2.22 16.92 19.23
N LEU A 156 -3.03 16.00 18.69
CA LEU A 156 -2.65 15.19 17.53
C LEU A 156 -2.53 16.07 16.28
N TRP A 157 -3.49 16.96 16.07
CA TRP A 157 -3.54 17.87 14.93
C TRP A 157 -2.27 18.74 14.84
N GLN A 158 -1.83 19.30 15.97
CA GLN A 158 -0.61 20.12 16.08
C GLN A 158 0.68 19.31 15.95
N ALA A 159 0.68 18.02 16.33
CA ALA A 159 1.87 17.18 16.28
C ALA A 159 2.22 16.70 14.87
N VAL A 160 1.22 16.60 13.98
CA VAL A 160 1.46 16.22 12.59
C VAL A 160 2.08 17.42 11.86
N PRO A 161 3.23 17.29 11.18
CA PRO A 161 3.83 18.38 10.44
C PRO A 161 3.06 18.68 9.15
N ASN A 162 3.20 19.91 8.65
CA ASN A 162 2.58 20.30 7.38
C ASN A 162 3.39 19.77 6.21
N VAL A 163 2.69 19.38 5.16
CA VAL A 163 3.32 18.99 3.90
C VAL A 163 3.87 20.24 3.22
N ILE A 164 5.12 20.19 2.77
CA ILE A 164 5.72 21.29 2.01
C ILE A 164 5.15 21.24 0.59
N GLY A 165 4.64 22.37 0.11
CA GLY A 165 4.13 22.53 -1.25
C GLY A 165 5.24 22.73 -2.28
N LEU A 166 4.83 22.81 -3.54
CA LEU A 166 5.75 23.04 -4.67
C LEU A 166 6.58 24.30 -4.48
N ASP A 167 5.97 25.35 -3.92
CA ASP A 167 6.60 26.65 -3.65
C ASP A 167 7.51 26.63 -2.40
N GLY A 168 7.76 25.46 -1.79
CA GLY A 168 8.54 25.35 -0.55
C GLY A 168 7.80 25.76 0.73
N ARG A 169 6.60 26.34 0.59
CA ARG A 169 5.75 26.74 1.71
C ARG A 169 4.97 25.56 2.32
N PRO A 170 4.75 25.52 3.64
CA PRO A 170 3.86 24.53 4.24
C PRO A 170 2.43 24.72 3.74
N ILE A 171 1.83 23.66 3.19
CA ILE A 171 0.43 23.65 2.77
C ILE A 171 -0.47 23.63 4.01
N PRO A 172 -1.38 24.61 4.16
CA PRO A 172 -2.26 24.67 5.32
C PRO A 172 -3.32 23.56 5.25
N ARG A 173 -3.35 22.71 6.29
CA ARG A 173 -4.39 21.70 6.46
C ARG A 173 -5.64 22.37 7.04
N LYS A 174 -6.74 22.32 6.29
CA LYS A 174 -7.98 23.02 6.68
C LYS A 174 -8.71 22.29 7.80
N ALA A 175 -8.82 22.92 8.98
CA ALA A 175 -9.52 22.33 10.12
C ALA A 175 -11.05 22.54 10.03
N ILE A 176 -11.82 21.58 10.54
CA ILE A 176 -13.26 21.76 10.79
C ILE A 176 -13.41 22.62 12.04
N LYS A 177 -14.05 23.79 11.91
CA LYS A 177 -14.15 24.77 13.02
C LYS A 177 -15.45 24.63 13.82
N THR A 178 -16.53 24.15 13.20
CA THR A 178 -17.86 24.10 13.83
C THR A 178 -18.46 22.69 13.88
N LYS A 179 -19.36 22.46 14.85
CA LYS A 179 -20.14 21.21 14.97
C LYS A 179 -21.00 20.96 13.72
N LYS A 180 -21.57 22.03 13.16
CA LYS A 180 -22.44 21.96 11.97
C LYS A 180 -21.64 21.46 10.77
N GLU A 181 -20.47 22.05 10.51
CA GLU A 181 -19.55 21.58 9.46
C GLU A 181 -19.15 20.11 9.65
N SER A 182 -18.88 19.70 10.90
CA SER A 182 -18.54 18.31 11.22
C SER A 182 -19.67 17.34 10.86
N ASN A 183 -20.91 17.67 11.22
CA ASN A 183 -22.07 16.84 10.93
C ASN A 183 -22.36 16.80 9.42
N ASP A 184 -22.28 17.96 8.76
CA ASP A 184 -22.56 18.09 7.34
C ASP A 184 -21.56 17.25 6.52
N LYS A 185 -20.27 17.34 6.83
CA LYS A 185 -19.23 16.51 6.20
C LYS A 185 -19.43 15.02 6.44
N PHE A 186 -19.79 14.63 7.67
CA PHE A 186 -20.08 13.23 7.99
C PHE A 186 -21.25 12.69 7.16
N TRP A 187 -22.34 13.44 7.04
CA TRP A 187 -23.51 13.01 6.28
C TRP A 187 -23.32 13.07 4.77
N ASP A 188 -22.51 13.99 4.25
CA ASP A 188 -22.12 13.98 2.84
C ASP A 188 -21.24 12.75 2.54
N PHE A 189 -20.27 12.45 3.41
CA PHE A 189 -19.48 11.21 3.33
C PHE A 189 -20.37 9.96 3.37
N ALA A 190 -21.26 9.86 4.36
CA ALA A 190 -22.11 8.69 4.53
C ALA A 190 -23.05 8.46 3.35
N ARG A 191 -23.60 9.54 2.76
CA ARG A 191 -24.43 9.44 1.55
C ARG A 191 -23.65 8.94 0.35
N GLN A 192 -22.44 9.45 0.14
CA GLN A 192 -21.61 9.05 -0.99
C GLN A 192 -21.12 7.61 -0.85
N PHE A 193 -20.59 7.22 0.33
CA PHE A 193 -19.88 5.96 0.49
C PHE A 193 -20.72 4.84 1.11
N TYR A 194 -21.50 5.11 2.16
CA TYR A 194 -22.30 4.05 2.81
C TYR A 194 -23.63 3.80 2.11
N PHE A 195 -24.28 4.84 1.58
CA PHE A 195 -25.56 4.70 0.89
C PHE A 195 -25.43 4.57 -0.63
N GLY A 196 -24.20 4.58 -1.16
CA GLY A 196 -23.94 4.38 -2.59
C GLY A 196 -24.54 5.46 -3.49
N LEU A 197 -24.89 6.64 -2.95
CA LEU A 197 -25.46 7.75 -3.72
C LEU A 197 -24.34 8.53 -4.43
N TRP A 198 -23.61 7.84 -5.31
CA TRP A 198 -22.61 8.43 -6.18
C TRP A 198 -23.27 9.48 -7.08
N GLY A 199 -22.73 10.71 -7.09
CA GLY A 199 -23.31 11.85 -7.81
C GLY A 199 -24.34 12.67 -7.03
N PHE A 200 -24.60 12.37 -5.75
CA PHE A 200 -25.41 13.25 -4.90
C PHE A 200 -24.79 14.66 -4.85
N ARG A 201 -25.60 15.70 -5.08
CA ARG A 201 -25.15 17.09 -5.03
C ARG A 201 -24.62 17.42 -3.64
N GLN A 202 -23.29 17.42 -3.52
CA GLN A 202 -22.61 17.80 -2.29
C GLN A 202 -22.87 19.27 -1.98
N ARG A 203 -22.80 19.61 -0.70
CA ARG A 203 -22.80 21.03 -0.30
C ARG A 203 -21.55 21.70 -0.89
N PRO A 204 -21.61 22.99 -1.25
CA PRO A 204 -20.45 23.71 -1.75
C PRO A 204 -19.42 23.84 -0.63
N TYR A 205 -18.47 22.92 -0.57
CA TYR A 205 -17.27 23.07 0.23
C TYR A 205 -16.30 23.97 -0.52
N PRO A 206 -15.53 24.81 0.18
CA PRO A 206 -14.49 25.59 -0.47
C PRO A 206 -13.54 24.63 -1.21
N PRO A 207 -13.12 24.97 -2.43
CA PRO A 207 -12.18 24.15 -3.18
C PRO A 207 -10.93 23.87 -2.31
N GLY A 208 -10.50 22.61 -2.31
CA GLY A 208 -9.36 22.15 -1.52
C GLY A 208 -9.66 21.66 -0.09
N LYS A 209 -10.93 21.49 0.33
CA LYS A 209 -11.25 20.70 1.52
C LYS A 209 -11.69 19.28 1.12
N PRO A 210 -10.79 18.27 1.12
CA PRO A 210 -11.25 16.89 0.99
C PRO A 210 -12.25 16.53 2.12
N ILE A 211 -13.11 15.56 1.84
CA ILE A 211 -14.06 15.02 2.82
C ILE A 211 -13.27 14.16 3.81
N ASP A 212 -12.64 14.81 4.78
CA ASP A 212 -11.97 14.13 5.87
C ASP A 212 -12.99 13.67 6.93
N ALA A 213 -13.53 12.48 6.72
CA ALA A 213 -14.46 11.84 7.65
C ALA A 213 -13.80 11.54 9.00
N ALA A 214 -12.47 11.33 9.06
CA ALA A 214 -11.77 11.07 10.31
C ALA A 214 -11.81 12.31 11.22
N GLN A 215 -11.63 13.51 10.64
CA GLN A 215 -11.80 14.76 11.39
C GLN A 215 -13.26 14.99 11.84
N ALA A 216 -14.24 14.60 11.01
CA ALA A 216 -15.66 14.73 11.34
C ALA A 216 -16.10 13.75 12.46
N ILE A 217 -15.60 12.52 12.45
CA ILE A 217 -15.89 11.48 13.45
C ILE A 217 -15.07 11.69 14.72
N GLY A 218 -13.88 12.27 14.60
CA GLY A 218 -12.87 12.51 15.64
C GLY A 218 -11.98 11.28 15.86
N TYR A 219 -10.67 11.49 15.91
CA TYR A 219 -9.66 10.43 15.89
C TYR A 219 -9.81 9.47 17.08
N LYS A 220 -10.07 9.99 18.28
CA LYS A 220 -10.28 9.19 19.49
C LYS A 220 -11.53 8.30 19.43
N LYS A 221 -12.61 8.78 18.78
CA LYS A 221 -13.85 7.99 18.60
C LYS A 221 -13.68 6.94 17.50
N LEU A 222 -12.96 7.31 16.44
CA LEU A 222 -12.58 6.41 15.37
C LEU A 222 -11.76 5.24 15.92
N GLU A 223 -10.76 5.53 16.75
CA GLU A 223 -9.94 4.53 17.42
C GLU A 223 -10.76 3.57 18.29
N LYS A 224 -11.75 4.07 19.05
CA LYS A 224 -12.65 3.20 19.82
C LYS A 224 -13.48 2.26 18.93
N ARG A 225 -14.01 2.75 17.81
CA ARG A 225 -14.79 1.91 16.88
C ARG A 225 -13.93 0.86 16.19
N TYR A 226 -12.71 1.21 15.81
CA TYR A 226 -11.79 0.25 15.24
C TYR A 226 -11.32 -0.78 16.27
N TYR A 227 -11.15 -0.37 17.54
CA TYR A 227 -10.91 -1.32 18.62
C TYR A 227 -12.06 -2.33 18.76
N ASP A 228 -13.32 -1.86 18.77
CA ASP A 228 -14.49 -2.74 18.82
C ASP A 228 -14.57 -3.67 17.60
N PHE A 229 -14.16 -3.19 16.42
CA PHE A 229 -14.08 -3.97 15.19
C PHE A 229 -12.98 -5.05 15.25
N ILE A 230 -11.78 -4.70 15.73
CA ILE A 230 -10.67 -5.65 15.91
C ILE A 230 -11.04 -6.77 16.88
N MET A 231 -11.85 -6.46 17.89
CA MET A 231 -12.35 -7.46 18.84
C MET A 231 -13.45 -8.36 18.25
N ARG A 232 -14.05 -7.98 17.11
CA ARG A 232 -15.10 -8.73 16.41
C ARG A 232 -14.59 -9.56 15.22
N SER A 233 -13.44 -9.23 14.64
CA SER A 233 -12.89 -9.97 13.50
C SER A 233 -12.41 -11.37 13.91
N GLY A 234 -12.82 -12.39 13.14
CA GLY A 234 -12.71 -13.81 13.52
C GLY A 234 -11.35 -14.46 13.28
N GLY A 235 -10.45 -13.82 12.53
CA GLY A 235 -9.12 -14.37 12.27
C GLY A 235 -8.17 -13.38 11.61
N TRP A 236 -6.91 -13.41 12.05
CA TRP A 236 -5.82 -12.58 11.54
C TRP A 236 -4.73 -13.44 10.92
N PHE A 237 -4.09 -12.90 9.88
CA PHE A 237 -2.96 -13.51 9.21
C PHE A 237 -1.81 -12.53 9.18
N TYR A 238 -0.58 -12.98 9.41
CA TYR A 238 0.62 -12.11 9.31
C TYR A 238 1.62 -12.66 8.29
N LYS A 239 2.42 -11.79 7.68
CA LYS A 239 3.57 -12.21 6.87
C LYS A 239 4.81 -12.33 7.74
N ASP A 240 5.42 -13.51 7.71
CA ASP A 240 6.71 -13.77 8.32
C ASP A 240 7.82 -12.92 7.65
N ARG A 241 9.02 -12.85 8.24
CA ARG A 241 10.17 -12.12 7.68
C ARG A 241 10.62 -12.63 6.30
N LEU A 242 10.25 -13.87 5.98
CA LEU A 242 10.46 -14.50 4.68
C LEU A 242 9.32 -14.24 3.68
N GLY A 243 8.32 -13.42 4.04
CA GLY A 243 7.17 -13.08 3.22
C GLY A 243 6.06 -14.13 3.19
N ARG A 244 6.18 -15.23 3.96
CA ARG A 244 5.17 -16.30 4.02
C ARG A 244 4.00 -15.90 4.91
N SER A 245 2.78 -16.11 4.43
CA SER A 245 1.55 -15.89 5.21
C SER A 245 1.39 -16.97 6.28
N ARG A 246 1.02 -16.56 7.50
CA ARG A 246 0.76 -17.42 8.67
C ARG A 246 -0.60 -17.09 9.26
N GLY A 247 -1.37 -18.09 9.64
CA GLY A 247 -2.71 -17.94 10.24
C GLY A 247 -3.62 -19.13 9.90
N PRO A 248 -4.92 -19.04 10.23
CA PRO A 248 -5.57 -17.95 10.96
C PRO A 248 -5.14 -17.90 12.43
N MET A 249 -5.05 -16.69 12.99
CA MET A 249 -4.71 -16.45 14.38
C MET A 249 -5.72 -15.56 15.08
N GLU A 250 -6.02 -15.89 16.32
CA GLU A 250 -6.79 -15.02 17.21
C GLU A 250 -5.92 -13.88 17.76
N LEU A 251 -6.56 -12.82 18.25
CA LEU A 251 -5.87 -11.69 18.85
C LEU A 251 -4.94 -12.10 20.02
N ILE A 252 -5.34 -13.09 20.83
CA ILE A 252 -4.50 -13.63 21.92
C ILE A 252 -3.20 -14.24 21.38
N GLN A 253 -3.24 -14.92 20.24
CA GLN A 253 -2.08 -15.53 19.62
C GLN A 253 -1.17 -14.46 19.02
N LEU A 254 -1.72 -13.39 18.44
CA LEU A 254 -0.94 -12.22 18.02
C LEU A 254 -0.22 -11.57 19.20
N LYS A 255 -0.86 -11.44 20.37
CA LYS A 255 -0.20 -10.95 21.60
C LYS A 255 1.02 -11.79 21.96
N THR A 256 0.88 -13.11 21.92
CA THR A 256 2.01 -14.02 22.21
C THR A 256 3.12 -13.90 21.18
N ALA A 257 2.79 -13.80 19.89
CA ALA A 257 3.77 -13.63 18.82
C ALA A 257 4.51 -12.29 18.93
N TRP A 258 3.82 -11.23 19.36
CA TRP A 258 4.43 -9.92 19.62
C TRP A 258 5.36 -9.97 20.84
N GLY A 259 4.91 -10.59 21.94
CA GLY A 259 5.73 -10.80 23.14
C GLY A 259 7.01 -11.62 22.87
N ALA A 260 6.91 -12.59 21.97
CA ALA A 260 8.04 -13.38 21.49
C ALA A 260 8.96 -12.63 20.49
N GLY A 261 8.58 -11.44 20.03
CA GLY A 261 9.32 -10.67 19.04
C GLY A 261 9.31 -11.28 17.63
N ILE A 262 8.35 -12.17 17.36
CA ILE A 262 8.13 -12.77 16.03
C ILE A 262 7.51 -11.72 15.11
N ILE A 263 6.47 -11.06 15.60
CA ILE A 263 5.80 -9.94 14.92
C ILE A 263 6.12 -8.63 15.62
N ASP A 264 6.07 -7.56 14.85
CA ASP A 264 6.36 -6.20 15.27
C ASP A 264 5.40 -5.19 14.61
N LYS A 265 5.59 -3.91 14.86
CA LYS A 265 4.77 -2.83 14.28
C LYS A 265 4.79 -2.81 12.75
N HIS A 266 5.87 -3.28 12.14
CA HIS A 266 6.11 -3.23 10.69
C HIS A 266 5.69 -4.52 9.97
N THR A 267 5.35 -5.56 10.73
CA THR A 267 4.86 -6.82 10.21
C THR A 267 3.56 -6.58 9.47
N PHE A 268 3.49 -7.06 8.22
CA PHE A 268 2.25 -6.99 7.43
C PHE A 268 1.23 -7.98 8.00
N ILE A 269 0.03 -7.50 8.19
CA ILE A 269 -1.11 -8.26 8.69
C ILE A 269 -2.31 -8.08 7.75
N TRP A 270 -3.16 -9.09 7.73
CA TRP A 270 -4.41 -9.11 6.99
C TRP A 270 -5.49 -9.72 7.89
N GLY A 271 -6.69 -9.18 7.83
CA GLY A 271 -7.87 -9.67 8.54
C GLY A 271 -9.02 -9.87 7.56
N GLU A 272 -10.01 -10.64 7.96
CA GLU A 272 -11.16 -11.03 7.13
C GLU A 272 -11.87 -9.85 6.45
N ASP A 273 -11.97 -8.71 7.15
CA ASP A 273 -12.62 -7.48 6.68
C ASP A 273 -11.60 -6.43 6.15
N MET A 274 -10.40 -6.85 5.73
CA MET A 274 -9.39 -5.97 5.12
C MET A 274 -9.21 -6.29 3.64
N ASP A 275 -9.15 -5.26 2.79
CA ASP A 275 -8.92 -5.43 1.35
C ASP A 275 -7.46 -5.82 1.05
N GLU A 276 -6.50 -5.33 1.85
CA GLU A 276 -5.07 -5.43 1.57
C GLU A 276 -4.25 -5.77 2.81
N TRP A 277 -3.04 -6.29 2.58
CA TRP A 277 -2.03 -6.48 3.63
C TRP A 277 -1.50 -5.12 4.08
N ALA A 278 -1.64 -4.80 5.36
CA ALA A 278 -1.14 -3.56 5.94
C ALA A 278 -0.21 -3.83 7.13
N PRO A 279 0.81 -3.01 7.38
CA PRO A 279 1.60 -3.11 8.61
C PRO A 279 0.71 -2.99 9.86
N ILE A 280 0.98 -3.76 10.92
CA ILE A 280 0.21 -3.71 12.18
C ILE A 280 0.06 -2.28 12.72
N GLY A 281 1.11 -1.47 12.61
CA GLY A 281 1.10 -0.07 13.04
C GLY A 281 0.23 0.87 12.19
N MET A 282 -0.12 0.47 10.97
CA MET A 282 -1.03 1.21 10.09
C MET A 282 -2.49 0.79 10.27
N VAL A 283 -2.74 -0.41 10.79
CA VAL A 283 -4.09 -0.87 11.14
C VAL A 283 -4.53 -0.17 12.42
N TYR A 284 -5.54 0.70 12.29
CA TYR A 284 -6.01 1.55 13.39
C TYR A 284 -6.41 0.74 14.62
N GLY A 285 -5.76 1.01 15.76
CA GLY A 285 -6.08 0.39 17.05
C GLY A 285 -5.50 -1.01 17.27
N LEU A 286 -5.02 -1.69 16.22
CA LEU A 286 -4.54 -3.08 16.31
C LEU A 286 -3.25 -3.19 17.12
N GLU A 287 -2.30 -2.27 16.91
CA GLU A 287 -1.08 -2.20 17.72
C GLU A 287 -1.41 -2.11 19.21
N LYS A 288 -2.40 -1.28 19.60
CA LYS A 288 -2.79 -1.14 21.01
C LYS A 288 -3.52 -2.38 21.55
N ALA A 289 -4.28 -3.06 20.69
CA ALA A 289 -4.99 -4.29 21.04
C ALA A 289 -4.02 -5.47 21.26
N ILE A 290 -2.93 -5.54 20.49
CA ILE A 290 -1.89 -6.58 20.60
C ILE A 290 -0.84 -6.21 21.65
N ALA A 291 -0.26 -5.02 21.59
CA ALA A 291 0.82 -4.58 22.45
C ALA A 291 0.31 -3.96 23.76
N THR A 292 -0.43 -4.73 24.55
CA THR A 292 -0.83 -4.34 25.92
C THR A 292 0.40 -4.17 26.81
N TRP A 293 0.26 -3.46 27.94
CA TRP A 293 1.40 -3.13 28.82
C TRP A 293 2.17 -4.38 29.28
N GLU A 294 1.47 -5.47 29.59
CA GLU A 294 2.03 -6.77 29.97
C GLU A 294 2.86 -7.41 28.81
N VAL A 295 2.34 -7.33 27.58
CA VAL A 295 2.99 -7.87 26.37
C VAL A 295 4.22 -7.04 26.02
N ARG A 296 4.16 -5.71 26.22
CA ARG A 296 5.31 -4.81 26.02
C ARG A 296 6.42 -5.08 27.02
N LEU A 297 6.09 -5.38 28.28
CA LEU A 297 7.07 -5.81 29.27
C LEU A 297 7.68 -7.16 28.91
N GLY A 298 6.86 -8.13 28.48
CA GLY A 298 7.32 -9.42 27.98
C GLY A 298 8.27 -9.29 26.79
N ALA A 299 7.90 -8.49 25.79
CA ALA A 299 8.72 -8.18 24.62
C ALA A 299 10.03 -7.46 24.98
N ALA A 300 10.00 -6.54 25.96
CA ALA A 300 11.20 -5.88 26.43
C ALA A 300 12.14 -6.85 27.15
N ALA A 301 11.60 -7.78 27.94
CA ALA A 301 12.39 -8.81 28.62
C ALA A 301 13.01 -9.80 27.63
N THR A 302 12.25 -10.27 26.63
CA THR A 302 12.78 -11.16 25.58
C THR A 302 13.84 -10.44 24.75
N ALA A 303 13.60 -9.19 24.35
CA ALA A 303 14.58 -8.36 23.64
C ALA A 303 15.85 -8.12 24.47
N PHE A 304 15.73 -7.87 25.78
CA PHE A 304 16.85 -7.71 26.70
C PHE A 304 17.72 -8.97 26.76
N LEU A 305 17.10 -10.15 26.93
CA LEU A 305 17.81 -11.43 26.88
C LEU A 305 18.51 -11.64 25.53
N HIS A 306 17.82 -11.33 24.42
CA HIS A 306 18.38 -11.46 23.08
C HIS A 306 19.57 -10.52 22.83
N LYS A 307 19.53 -9.31 23.37
CA LYS A 307 20.62 -8.33 23.30
C LYS A 307 21.81 -8.76 24.12
N LEU A 308 21.59 -9.25 25.35
CA LEU A 308 22.64 -9.83 26.19
C LEU A 308 23.34 -11.00 25.49
N GLN A 309 22.59 -11.92 24.89
CA GLN A 309 23.15 -13.04 24.12
C GLN A 309 24.01 -12.59 22.93
N LYS A 310 23.68 -11.46 22.30
CA LYS A 310 24.40 -10.92 21.13
C LYS A 310 25.48 -9.90 21.50
N GLY A 311 25.72 -9.64 22.79
CA GLY A 311 26.67 -8.61 23.24
C GLY A 311 26.27 -7.18 22.87
N ILE A 312 24.99 -6.92 22.60
CA ILE A 312 24.47 -5.59 22.25
C ILE A 312 24.07 -4.88 23.54
N PRO A 313 24.43 -3.59 23.73
CA PRO A 313 24.02 -2.86 24.93
C PRO A 313 22.49 -2.74 25.03
N PRO A 314 21.89 -2.89 26.22
CA PRO A 314 20.44 -2.94 26.37
C PRO A 314 19.72 -1.66 25.95
N TRP A 315 20.39 -0.51 26.06
CA TRP A 315 19.86 0.81 25.67
C TRP A 315 19.91 1.09 24.17
N VAL A 316 20.65 0.31 23.37
CA VAL A 316 20.71 0.52 21.92
C VAL A 316 19.44 -0.05 21.27
N PRO A 317 18.64 0.74 20.54
CA PRO A 317 17.47 0.21 19.83
C PRO A 317 17.91 -0.83 18.79
N LEU A 318 17.06 -1.81 18.54
CA LEU A 318 17.30 -2.74 17.44
C LEU A 318 17.26 -1.96 16.12
N LYS A 319 18.10 -2.35 15.15
CA LYS A 319 18.14 -1.70 13.83
C LYS A 319 16.74 -1.67 13.21
N GLY A 320 16.27 -0.48 12.84
CA GLY A 320 14.92 -0.25 12.30
C GLY A 320 13.83 0.02 13.34
N HIS A 321 14.12 -0.12 14.65
CA HIS A 321 13.20 0.18 15.75
C HIS A 321 13.58 1.47 16.51
N GLU A 322 14.35 2.35 15.87
CA GLU A 322 14.67 3.65 16.42
C GLU A 322 13.40 4.50 16.50
N PRO A 323 13.08 5.12 17.65
CA PRO A 323 11.94 6.02 17.75
C PRO A 323 12.23 7.28 16.94
N LYS A 324 11.62 7.37 15.75
CA LYS A 324 11.74 8.52 14.87
C LYS A 324 10.52 9.42 14.99
N THR A 325 10.75 10.72 15.06
CA THR A 325 9.66 11.70 14.91
C THR A 325 9.17 11.70 13.46
N TYR A 326 7.92 12.13 13.24
CA TYR A 326 7.37 12.20 11.88
C TYR A 326 8.22 13.11 10.98
N LYS A 327 8.71 14.24 11.54
CA LYS A 327 9.61 15.16 10.85
C LYS A 327 10.90 14.46 10.42
N GLN A 328 11.54 13.71 11.33
CA GLN A 328 12.73 12.92 10.99
C GLN A 328 12.45 11.90 9.89
N MET A 329 11.33 11.15 9.96
CA MET A 329 11.00 10.19 8.89
C MET A 329 10.77 10.88 7.54
N GLN A 330 10.14 12.06 7.55
CA GLN A 330 9.90 12.83 6.35
C GLN A 330 11.21 13.38 5.77
N GLU A 331 12.10 13.91 6.62
CA GLU A 331 13.43 14.37 6.22
C GLU A 331 14.28 13.23 5.67
N GLU A 332 14.33 12.08 6.35
CA GLU A 332 15.04 10.89 5.86
C GLU A 332 14.48 10.38 4.53
N ALA A 333 13.16 10.43 4.35
CA ALA A 333 12.54 10.05 3.08
C ALA A 333 12.91 11.01 1.95
N TYR A 334 12.90 12.33 2.22
CA TYR A 334 13.36 13.33 1.24
C TYR A 334 14.85 13.19 0.93
N GLU A 335 15.68 13.02 1.95
CA GLU A 335 17.12 12.85 1.82
C GLU A 335 17.46 11.57 1.06
N SER A 336 16.80 10.46 1.38
CA SER A 336 16.94 9.19 0.65
C SER A 336 16.55 9.38 -0.82
N LYS A 337 15.43 10.05 -1.10
CA LYS A 337 14.98 10.28 -2.48
C LYS A 337 15.93 11.20 -3.24
N ARG A 338 16.43 12.25 -2.61
CA ARG A 338 17.42 13.17 -3.21
C ARG A 338 18.72 12.44 -3.53
N ARG A 339 19.23 11.63 -2.58
CA ARG A 339 20.39 10.77 -2.81
C ARG A 339 20.15 9.77 -3.94
N ASP A 340 18.97 9.18 -4.01
CA ASP A 340 18.65 8.24 -5.08
C ASP A 340 18.66 8.93 -6.46
N LEU A 341 18.11 10.14 -6.55
CA LEU A 341 18.15 10.94 -7.78
C LEU A 341 19.57 11.37 -8.14
N ALA A 342 20.38 11.80 -7.16
CA ALA A 342 21.76 12.19 -7.38
C ALA A 342 22.66 11.00 -7.79
N VAL A 343 22.39 9.79 -7.28
CA VAL A 343 23.04 8.56 -7.77
C VAL A 343 22.70 8.32 -9.24
N LEU A 344 21.43 8.50 -9.63
CA LEU A 344 21.03 8.34 -11.03
C LEU A 344 21.69 9.41 -11.91
N GLU A 345 21.73 10.66 -11.47
CA GLU A 345 22.38 11.76 -12.19
C GLU A 345 23.88 11.53 -12.37
N ALA A 346 24.59 11.07 -11.34
CA ALA A 346 26.01 10.72 -11.42
C ALA A 346 26.31 9.59 -12.42
N ASN A 347 25.31 8.79 -12.79
CA ASN A 347 25.46 7.59 -13.62
C ASN A 347 24.55 7.63 -14.86
N ASP A 348 24.27 8.82 -15.41
CA ASP A 348 23.51 9.02 -16.64
C ASP A 348 22.11 8.36 -16.66
N GLY A 349 21.43 8.37 -15.51
CA GLY A 349 20.09 7.81 -15.31
C GLY A 349 20.06 6.31 -15.05
N VAL A 350 21.21 5.64 -14.93
CA VAL A 350 21.32 4.21 -14.63
C VAL A 350 21.81 4.01 -13.20
N TRP A 351 21.11 3.18 -12.42
CA TRP A 351 21.60 2.87 -11.09
C TRP A 351 22.84 1.96 -11.16
N PRO A 352 23.97 2.31 -10.54
CA PRO A 352 25.19 1.50 -10.62
C PRO A 352 25.07 0.19 -9.83
N GLY A 353 25.44 -0.93 -10.47
CA GLY A 353 25.45 -2.27 -9.88
C GLY A 353 24.33 -3.21 -10.39
N VAL A 354 24.55 -4.53 -10.25
CA VAL A 354 23.68 -5.59 -10.79
C VAL A 354 22.56 -6.00 -9.81
N ARG A 355 22.81 -5.85 -8.50
CA ARG A 355 21.91 -6.27 -7.41
C ARG A 355 20.75 -5.29 -7.15
N THR A 356 20.74 -4.14 -7.80
CA THR A 356 20.01 -2.96 -7.32
C THR A 356 18.49 -3.06 -7.52
N PRO A 357 17.70 -2.35 -6.68
CA PRO A 357 16.25 -2.53 -6.61
C PRO A 357 15.54 -2.09 -7.89
N SER A 358 16.19 -1.36 -8.80
CA SER A 358 15.70 -1.14 -10.16
C SER A 358 15.74 -2.41 -10.97
N HIS A 359 16.73 -3.30 -10.83
CA HIS A 359 16.68 -4.63 -11.42
C HIS A 359 15.62 -5.49 -10.74
N ALA A 360 15.40 -5.39 -9.43
CA ALA A 360 14.27 -6.08 -8.78
C ALA A 360 12.89 -5.50 -9.18
N LEU A 361 12.76 -4.18 -9.35
CA LEU A 361 11.58 -3.48 -9.88
C LEU A 361 11.41 -3.73 -11.37
N PHE A 362 12.51 -3.90 -12.13
CA PHE A 362 12.52 -4.23 -13.55
C PHE A 362 12.17 -5.70 -13.72
N LEU A 363 12.69 -6.64 -12.92
CA LEU A 363 12.27 -8.05 -12.87
C LEU A 363 10.83 -8.20 -12.37
N TRP A 364 10.38 -7.33 -11.46
CA TRP A 364 9.00 -7.28 -10.96
C TRP A 364 8.03 -6.64 -11.99
N ALA A 365 8.47 -5.61 -12.72
CA ALA A 365 7.71 -4.94 -13.78
C ALA A 365 7.81 -5.64 -15.16
N SER A 366 8.89 -6.37 -15.42
CA SER A 366 9.15 -7.17 -16.64
C SER A 366 8.70 -8.63 -16.48
N GLY A 367 8.35 -9.06 -15.26
CA GLY A 367 7.83 -10.39 -14.98
C GLY A 367 8.79 -11.55 -15.30
N SER A 368 10.07 -11.29 -15.54
CA SER A 368 10.99 -12.27 -16.11
C SER A 368 12.20 -12.49 -15.20
N GLU A 369 12.17 -13.61 -14.48
CA GLU A 369 13.32 -14.45 -14.12
C GLU A 369 14.14 -14.12 -12.87
N LEU A 370 13.65 -14.58 -11.72
CA LEU A 370 14.52 -15.15 -10.68
C LEU A 370 13.81 -16.20 -9.81
N THR A 371 12.98 -17.06 -10.39
CA THR A 371 12.59 -18.28 -9.70
C THR A 371 12.41 -19.47 -10.65
N SER A 372 13.21 -20.52 -10.43
CA SER A 372 12.89 -21.91 -10.78
C SER A 372 11.69 -22.47 -9.98
N ILE A 373 10.84 -21.60 -9.44
CA ILE A 373 9.67 -21.92 -8.60
C ILE A 373 8.38 -21.91 -9.46
N LEU A 374 8.48 -21.53 -10.74
CA LEU A 374 7.34 -21.59 -11.68
C LEU A 374 6.99 -23.00 -12.16
N GLU A 375 7.82 -24.02 -11.91
CA GLU A 375 7.50 -25.41 -12.24
C GLU A 375 6.66 -26.12 -11.17
N ALA A 376 6.46 -25.51 -9.98
CA ALA A 376 5.73 -26.12 -8.88
C ALA A 376 4.88 -25.08 -8.10
N ASP A 377 3.92 -24.51 -8.80
CA ASP A 377 2.53 -24.24 -8.37
C ASP A 377 2.22 -23.36 -7.12
N HIS A 378 1.04 -22.71 -7.21
CA HIS A 378 0.21 -22.10 -6.15
C HIS A 378 0.41 -20.62 -5.76
N MET A 379 0.03 -19.69 -6.64
CA MET A 379 -0.71 -18.49 -6.20
C MET A 379 -1.56 -17.87 -7.34
N PRO A 380 -2.87 -17.59 -7.13
CA PRO A 380 -3.78 -17.19 -8.20
C PRO A 380 -4.05 -15.69 -8.17
N ASN A 381 -3.14 -14.88 -8.68
CA ASN A 381 -3.39 -13.47 -9.04
C ASN A 381 -2.18 -12.94 -9.81
N LYS A 382 -2.06 -13.31 -11.09
CA LYS A 382 -1.17 -12.60 -12.02
C LYS A 382 -2.01 -11.63 -12.84
N TYR A 383 -1.78 -10.36 -12.55
CA TYR A 383 -2.22 -9.18 -13.28
C TYR A 383 -1.98 -9.34 -14.80
N ILE A 384 -3.03 -9.25 -15.62
CA ILE A 384 -2.89 -9.19 -17.09
C ILE A 384 -2.23 -7.84 -17.44
N PRO A 385 -1.10 -7.83 -18.19
CA PRO A 385 -0.41 -6.60 -18.59
C PRO A 385 -1.36 -5.62 -19.30
N LYS A 386 -1.14 -4.32 -19.09
CA LYS A 386 -1.97 -3.26 -19.68
C LYS A 386 -2.05 -3.34 -21.21
N ASP A 387 -0.97 -3.78 -21.85
CA ASP A 387 -0.89 -3.87 -23.30
C ASP A 387 -1.77 -4.99 -23.86
N LEU A 388 -1.78 -6.14 -23.18
CA LEU A 388 -2.65 -7.27 -23.51
C LEU A 388 -4.14 -6.91 -23.29
N ARG A 389 -4.45 -6.11 -22.25
CA ARG A 389 -5.80 -5.54 -22.07
C ARG A 389 -6.21 -4.61 -23.20
N LYS A 390 -5.30 -3.76 -23.68
CA LYS A 390 -5.56 -2.88 -24.84
C LYS A 390 -5.73 -3.67 -26.13
N GLU A 391 -5.00 -4.77 -26.30
CA GLU A 391 -5.19 -5.67 -27.45
C GLU A 391 -6.55 -6.38 -27.38
N LEU A 392 -6.95 -6.86 -26.20
CA LEU A 392 -8.27 -7.47 -25.99
C LEU A 392 -9.41 -6.46 -26.17
N GLU A 393 -9.26 -5.22 -25.70
CA GLU A 393 -10.23 -4.14 -25.88
C GLU A 393 -10.39 -3.75 -27.37
N LYS A 394 -9.31 -3.84 -28.16
CA LYS A 394 -9.38 -3.65 -29.62
C LYS A 394 -10.18 -4.76 -30.32
N VAL A 395 -10.05 -6.00 -29.85
CA VAL A 395 -10.75 -7.16 -30.43
C VAL A 395 -12.21 -7.21 -29.97
N ILE A 396 -12.47 -6.83 -28.71
CA ILE A 396 -13.80 -6.83 -28.08
C ILE A 396 -14.09 -5.40 -27.56
N PRO A 397 -14.64 -4.52 -28.41
CA PRO A 397 -14.96 -3.17 -27.99
C PRO A 397 -16.02 -3.19 -26.87
N GLY A 398 -15.66 -2.67 -25.69
CA GLY A 398 -16.53 -2.61 -24.50
C GLY A 398 -16.15 -3.55 -23.35
N LEU A 399 -15.08 -4.34 -23.48
CA LEU A 399 -14.61 -5.26 -22.46
C LEU A 399 -14.15 -4.53 -21.18
N ARG A 400 -14.88 -4.70 -20.07
CA ARG A 400 -14.56 -4.06 -18.78
C ARG A 400 -13.48 -4.85 -18.03
N PRO A 401 -12.64 -4.22 -17.20
CA PRO A 401 -11.49 -4.90 -16.57
C PRO A 401 -11.81 -6.17 -15.76
N TRP A 402 -13.00 -6.27 -15.16
CA TRP A 402 -13.44 -7.48 -14.46
C TRP A 402 -14.07 -8.54 -15.39
N GLU A 403 -14.52 -8.15 -16.60
CA GLU A 403 -15.04 -9.07 -17.61
C GLU A 403 -13.91 -9.86 -18.30
N VAL A 404 -12.66 -9.41 -18.14
CA VAL A 404 -11.47 -10.17 -18.54
C VAL A 404 -11.31 -11.44 -17.69
N LEU A 405 -11.72 -11.43 -16.42
CA LEU A 405 -11.76 -12.64 -15.57
C LEU A 405 -12.79 -13.67 -16.08
N SER A 406 -13.92 -13.22 -16.64
CA SER A 406 -14.90 -14.12 -17.25
C SER A 406 -14.42 -14.75 -18.55
N VAL A 407 -13.49 -14.11 -19.27
CA VAL A 407 -12.84 -14.69 -20.46
C VAL A 407 -11.87 -15.80 -20.07
N GLU A 408 -11.11 -15.64 -18.98
CA GLU A 408 -10.28 -16.73 -18.43
C GLU A 408 -11.13 -17.91 -17.95
N GLN A 409 -12.24 -17.65 -17.25
CA GLN A 409 -13.18 -18.71 -16.84
C GLN A 409 -13.81 -19.44 -18.03
N ALA A 410 -14.18 -18.70 -19.09
CA ALA A 410 -14.68 -19.29 -20.33
C ALA A 410 -13.61 -20.12 -21.03
N MET A 411 -12.36 -19.65 -21.05
CA MET A 411 -11.23 -20.43 -21.58
C MET A 411 -11.00 -21.69 -20.74
N ASP A 412 -11.03 -21.64 -19.41
CA ASP A 412 -10.89 -22.84 -18.58
C ASP A 412 -12.00 -23.87 -18.83
N GLN A 413 -13.25 -23.43 -19.02
CA GLN A 413 -14.36 -24.30 -19.42
C GLN A 413 -14.14 -24.92 -20.81
N ILE A 414 -13.68 -24.15 -21.78
CA ILE A 414 -13.41 -24.61 -23.14
C ILE A 414 -12.22 -25.57 -23.18
N THR A 415 -11.17 -25.28 -22.40
CA THR A 415 -9.88 -25.98 -22.48
C THR A 415 -9.85 -27.24 -21.62
N TYR A 416 -10.54 -27.23 -20.47
CA TYR A 416 -10.50 -28.32 -19.49
C TYR A 416 -11.87 -28.90 -19.16
N GLY A 417 -12.92 -28.55 -19.92
CA GLY A 417 -14.26 -29.13 -19.77
C GLY A 417 -14.93 -28.87 -18.42
N GLY A 418 -14.39 -27.96 -17.60
CA GLY A 418 -14.84 -27.73 -16.23
C GLY A 418 -14.33 -28.74 -15.20
N GLU A 419 -13.37 -29.63 -15.55
CA GLU A 419 -12.83 -30.66 -14.65
C GLU A 419 -11.59 -30.22 -13.85
N TRP A 420 -11.18 -28.96 -13.94
CA TRP A 420 -10.09 -28.43 -13.12
C TRP A 420 -10.47 -28.54 -11.62
N TYR A 421 -9.56 -28.99 -10.75
CA TYR A 421 -9.76 -29.24 -9.30
C TYR A 421 -10.17 -28.01 -8.45
N ARG A 422 -10.60 -26.90 -9.06
CA ARG A 422 -11.05 -25.68 -8.38
C ARG A 422 -12.57 -25.64 -8.36
N GLU A 423 -13.12 -25.42 -7.18
CA GLU A 423 -14.54 -25.12 -7.04
C GLU A 423 -14.90 -23.83 -7.80
N PRO A 424 -16.08 -23.76 -8.45
CA PRO A 424 -16.51 -22.58 -9.18
C PRO A 424 -16.45 -21.33 -8.29
N LEU A 425 -15.87 -20.24 -8.80
CA LEU A 425 -15.75 -19.00 -8.05
C LEU A 425 -17.17 -18.49 -7.70
N GLY A 426 -17.45 -18.35 -6.39
CA GLY A 426 -18.79 -18.02 -5.86
C GLY A 426 -19.47 -19.12 -5.04
N THR A 427 -18.87 -20.33 -4.95
CA THR A 427 -19.33 -21.39 -4.02
C THR A 427 -19.15 -21.02 -2.55
N TYR A 428 -18.14 -20.19 -2.24
CA TYR A 428 -17.95 -19.62 -0.91
C TYR A 428 -18.76 -18.34 -0.77
N THR A 429 -19.91 -18.42 -0.12
CA THR A 429 -20.58 -17.21 0.36
C THR A 429 -19.84 -16.71 1.58
N THR A 430 -19.35 -15.46 1.55
CA THR A 430 -18.76 -14.75 2.71
C THR A 430 -19.78 -14.44 3.81
N GLY A 431 -21.03 -14.88 3.65
CA GLY A 431 -22.05 -14.79 4.68
C GLY A 431 -21.84 -15.87 5.75
N PRO A 432 -22.21 -15.61 7.01
CA PRO A 432 -22.22 -16.62 8.06
C PRO A 432 -22.93 -17.90 7.60
N PRO A 433 -22.45 -19.10 7.99
CA PRO A 433 -22.98 -20.38 7.50
C PRO A 433 -24.49 -20.54 7.75
N TYR A 434 -25.04 -19.88 8.79
CA TYR A 434 -26.48 -19.90 9.09
C TYR A 434 -27.34 -19.25 8.00
N ILE A 435 -26.82 -18.40 7.11
CA ILE A 435 -27.60 -17.77 6.04
C ILE A 435 -28.05 -18.80 5.00
N ALA A 436 -27.20 -19.80 4.71
CA ALA A 436 -27.58 -20.87 3.81
C ALA A 436 -28.70 -21.73 4.39
N ASP A 437 -28.63 -22.03 5.69
CA ASP A 437 -29.67 -22.77 6.40
C ASP A 437 -30.95 -21.94 6.54
N TRP A 438 -30.83 -20.64 6.84
CA TRP A 438 -31.96 -19.71 6.89
C TRP A 438 -32.65 -19.57 5.54
N ASN A 439 -31.91 -19.45 4.44
CA ASN A 439 -32.48 -19.39 3.09
C ASN A 439 -33.24 -20.68 2.76
N LYS A 440 -32.69 -21.85 3.11
CA LYS A 440 -33.38 -23.14 2.93
C LYS A 440 -34.65 -23.21 3.76
N ASP A 441 -34.61 -22.78 5.01
CA ASP A 441 -35.77 -22.78 5.91
C ASP A 441 -36.85 -21.81 5.44
N VAL A 442 -36.46 -20.62 4.95
CA VAL A 442 -37.39 -19.63 4.38
C VAL A 442 -38.03 -20.16 3.10
N MET A 443 -37.24 -20.75 2.19
CA MET A 443 -37.79 -21.36 0.96
C MET A 443 -38.74 -22.51 1.29
N ARG A 444 -38.39 -23.36 2.26
CA ARG A 444 -39.25 -24.44 2.73
C ARG A 444 -40.55 -23.91 3.35
N LEU A 445 -40.47 -22.86 4.16
CA LEU A 445 -41.66 -22.20 4.73
C LEU A 445 -42.55 -21.60 3.63
N PHE A 446 -41.93 -20.98 2.62
CA PHE A 446 -42.63 -20.43 1.47
C PHE A 446 -43.34 -21.52 0.66
N GLU A 447 -42.67 -22.63 0.37
CA GLU A 447 -43.26 -23.80 -0.31
C GLU A 447 -44.44 -24.38 0.48
N ILE A 448 -44.26 -24.61 1.79
CA ILE A 448 -45.33 -25.10 2.67
C ILE A 448 -46.53 -24.14 2.66
N PHE A 449 -46.27 -22.83 2.77
CA PHE A 449 -47.33 -21.82 2.75
C PHE A 449 -48.03 -21.78 1.40
N HIS A 450 -47.28 -21.84 0.30
CA HIS A 450 -47.82 -21.87 -1.05
C HIS A 450 -48.70 -23.11 -1.26
N ASP A 451 -48.21 -24.29 -0.92
CA ASP A 451 -48.95 -25.55 -1.05
C ASP A 451 -50.22 -25.57 -0.19
N LEU A 452 -50.12 -25.11 1.07
CA LEU A 452 -51.29 -24.96 1.93
C LEU A 452 -52.29 -23.97 1.34
N SER A 453 -51.82 -22.84 0.81
CA SER A 453 -52.70 -21.85 0.21
C SER A 453 -53.44 -22.44 -0.99
N VAL A 454 -52.75 -23.15 -1.89
CA VAL A 454 -53.34 -23.82 -3.06
C VAL A 454 -54.34 -24.88 -2.63
N GLN A 455 -54.02 -25.69 -1.60
CA GLN A 455 -54.95 -26.69 -1.07
C GLN A 455 -56.20 -26.06 -0.46
N VAL A 456 -56.04 -24.97 0.30
CA VAL A 456 -57.16 -24.22 0.89
C VAL A 456 -58.02 -23.60 -0.20
N TYR A 457 -57.42 -22.96 -1.21
CA TYR A 457 -58.12 -22.40 -2.37
C TYR A 457 -58.95 -23.48 -3.08
N ASN A 458 -58.33 -24.62 -3.41
CA ASN A 458 -59.00 -25.75 -4.06
C ASN A 458 -60.15 -26.31 -3.20
N LYS A 459 -59.99 -26.35 -1.88
CA LYS A 459 -61.05 -26.79 -0.96
C LYS A 459 -62.20 -25.78 -0.94
N MET A 460 -61.91 -24.48 -0.82
CA MET A 460 -62.93 -23.43 -0.80
C MET A 460 -63.70 -23.36 -2.11
N GLU A 461 -63.04 -23.52 -3.26
CA GLU A 461 -63.70 -23.57 -4.57
C GLU A 461 -64.71 -24.73 -4.67
N ARG A 462 -64.38 -25.89 -4.06
CA ARG A 462 -65.27 -27.07 -4.03
C ARG A 462 -66.41 -26.94 -3.01
N THR A 463 -66.17 -26.32 -1.86
CA THR A 463 -67.12 -26.32 -0.74
C THR A 463 -68.02 -25.08 -0.67
N VAL A 464 -67.56 -23.94 -1.22
CA VAL A 464 -68.28 -22.66 -1.12
C VAL A 464 -68.80 -22.26 -2.51
N PRO A 465 -70.12 -22.35 -2.75
CA PRO A 465 -70.71 -21.92 -4.01
C PRO A 465 -70.40 -20.44 -4.30
N GLY A 466 -69.89 -20.15 -5.49
CA GLY A 466 -69.59 -18.79 -5.94
C GLY A 466 -68.23 -18.22 -5.49
N PHE A 467 -67.42 -18.98 -4.74
CA PHE A 467 -66.10 -18.55 -4.28
C PHE A 467 -65.14 -18.15 -5.41
N ARG A 468 -65.17 -18.90 -6.52
CA ARG A 468 -64.38 -18.59 -7.73
C ARG A 468 -64.63 -17.18 -8.26
N LYS A 469 -65.90 -16.75 -8.32
CA LYS A 469 -66.30 -15.43 -8.80
C LYS A 469 -65.85 -14.30 -7.86
N VAL A 470 -65.80 -14.59 -6.56
CA VAL A 470 -65.26 -13.65 -5.56
C VAL A 470 -63.75 -13.49 -5.77
N MET A 471 -63.02 -14.59 -5.97
CA MET A 471 -61.57 -14.54 -6.20
C MET A 471 -61.19 -13.85 -7.51
N GLU A 472 -61.93 -14.07 -8.58
CA GLU A 472 -61.76 -13.37 -9.85
C GLU A 472 -61.88 -11.84 -9.68
N ASN A 473 -62.86 -11.37 -8.89
CA ASN A 473 -63.00 -9.95 -8.56
C ASN A 473 -61.82 -9.41 -7.72
N VAL A 474 -61.28 -10.23 -6.80
CA VAL A 474 -60.13 -9.87 -5.97
C VAL A 474 -58.85 -9.76 -6.82
N GLU A 475 -58.66 -10.66 -7.78
CA GLU A 475 -57.54 -10.63 -8.72
C GLU A 475 -57.61 -9.39 -9.62
N ILE A 476 -58.80 -9.08 -10.16
CA ILE A 476 -59.02 -7.87 -10.97
C ILE A 476 -58.73 -6.60 -10.16
N ASP A 477 -59.20 -6.51 -8.90
CA ASP A 477 -58.92 -5.36 -8.03
C ASP A 477 -57.43 -5.28 -7.64
N SER A 478 -56.76 -6.41 -7.41
CA SER A 478 -55.32 -6.46 -7.14
C SER A 478 -54.51 -5.95 -8.34
N ALA A 479 -54.80 -6.44 -9.55
CA ALA A 479 -54.16 -5.98 -10.78
C ALA A 479 -54.42 -4.48 -11.05
N ALA A 480 -55.63 -3.99 -10.77
CA ALA A 480 -55.96 -2.57 -10.86
C ALA A 480 -55.18 -1.70 -9.85
N ARG A 481 -54.88 -2.23 -8.65
CA ARG A 481 -54.03 -1.54 -7.66
C ARG A 481 -52.56 -1.56 -8.05
N GLU A 482 -52.07 -2.66 -8.62
CA GLU A 482 -50.69 -2.77 -9.09
C GLU A 482 -50.43 -1.82 -10.26
N THR A 483 -51.29 -1.80 -11.28
CA THR A 483 -51.20 -0.86 -12.40
C THR A 483 -51.22 0.60 -11.93
N LYS A 484 -52.06 0.96 -10.95
CA LYS A 484 -52.04 2.29 -10.33
C LYS A 484 -50.72 2.60 -9.62
N ARG A 485 -50.13 1.63 -8.92
CA ARG A 485 -48.82 1.80 -8.24
C ARG A 485 -47.69 1.96 -9.24
N GLU A 486 -47.73 1.23 -10.35
CA GLU A 486 -46.76 1.35 -11.44
C GLU A 486 -46.86 2.70 -12.14
N GLN A 487 -48.07 3.13 -12.50
CA GLN A 487 -48.31 4.46 -13.07
C GLN A 487 -47.84 5.58 -12.14
N LYS A 488 -48.12 5.46 -10.84
CA LYS A 488 -47.64 6.44 -9.84
C LYS A 488 -46.11 6.46 -9.74
N ARG A 489 -45.45 5.30 -9.75
CA ARG A 489 -43.98 5.22 -9.76
C ARG A 489 -43.39 5.77 -11.05
N ALA A 490 -44.01 5.51 -12.20
CA ALA A 490 -43.58 6.07 -13.48
C ALA A 490 -43.75 7.59 -13.53
N ALA A 491 -44.87 8.13 -13.04
CA ALA A 491 -45.10 9.56 -12.92
C ALA A 491 -44.12 10.25 -11.97
N GLN A 492 -43.79 9.61 -10.84
CA GLN A 492 -42.76 10.08 -9.91
C GLN A 492 -41.39 10.14 -10.58
N LYS A 493 -40.98 9.08 -11.30
CA LYS A 493 -39.72 9.06 -12.05
C LYS A 493 -39.65 10.17 -13.10
N ARG A 494 -40.73 10.37 -13.88
CA ARG A 494 -40.78 11.46 -14.87
C ARG A 494 -40.69 12.85 -14.23
N ALA A 495 -41.40 13.08 -13.12
CA ALA A 495 -41.33 14.34 -12.40
C ALA A 495 -39.93 14.60 -11.83
N GLU A 496 -39.26 13.55 -11.33
CA GLU A 496 -37.86 13.63 -10.89
C GLU A 496 -36.90 13.97 -12.05
N GLU A 497 -37.09 13.36 -13.22
CA GLU A 497 -36.33 13.64 -14.44
C GLU A 497 -36.55 15.08 -14.95
N GLU A 498 -37.78 15.59 -14.92
CA GLU A 498 -38.11 16.96 -15.33
C GLU A 498 -37.55 18.01 -14.37
N ILE A 499 -37.63 17.78 -13.05
CA ILE A 499 -36.98 18.64 -12.05
C ILE A 499 -35.47 18.67 -12.28
N ALA A 500 -34.87 17.53 -12.62
CA ALA A 500 -33.44 17.45 -12.90
C ALA A 500 -33.03 18.23 -14.17
N LEU A 501 -33.87 18.25 -15.20
CA LEU A 501 -33.60 18.93 -16.48
C LEU A 501 -33.94 20.43 -16.48
N PHE A 502 -35.07 20.82 -15.88
CA PHE A 502 -35.64 22.17 -16.01
C PHE A 502 -35.75 22.94 -14.68
N GLY A 503 -35.39 22.32 -13.55
CA GLY A 503 -35.44 22.94 -12.22
C GLY A 503 -36.84 23.12 -11.64
N ARG A 504 -37.90 22.77 -12.39
CA ARG A 504 -39.31 22.74 -11.99
C ARG A 504 -40.06 21.69 -12.80
N VAL A 505 -41.09 21.08 -12.22
CA VAL A 505 -42.03 20.21 -12.95
C VAL A 505 -42.82 21.10 -13.91
N ARG A 506 -42.93 20.72 -15.19
CA ARG A 506 -43.80 21.43 -16.13
C ARG A 506 -45.25 21.08 -15.78
N SER A 507 -46.10 22.06 -15.56
CA SER A 507 -47.54 21.81 -15.50
C SER A 507 -48.03 21.59 -16.92
N ASP A 508 -48.68 20.45 -17.19
CA ASP A 508 -49.29 20.13 -18.50
C ASP A 508 -50.50 21.04 -18.86
N ASP A 509 -50.70 22.15 -18.15
CA ASP A 509 -51.79 23.12 -18.32
C ASP A 509 -51.32 24.47 -18.95
N GLU A 510 -50.11 24.53 -19.54
CA GLU A 510 -49.65 25.59 -20.48
C GLU A 510 -49.31 24.97 -21.83
#